data_AF-A0A7J8FKZ3-F1
#
_entry.id   AF-A0A7J8FKZ3-F1
#
_cell.length_a   1.000
_cell.length_b   1.000
_cell.length_c   1.000
_cell.angle_alpha   90.00
_cell.angle_beta   90.00
_cell.angle_gamma   90.00
#
_symmetry.space_group_name_H-M   'P 1'
#
loop_
_entity.id
_entity.type
_entity.pdbx_description
1 polymer ?
#
loop_
_entity_poly.entity_id
_entity_poly.type
_entity_poly.pdbx_seq_one_letter_code
_entity_poly.pdbx_strand_id
1 'polypeptide(L)'
;MAQEKVASLGPIKQQTFLKNMGIDVRLKVLLDKSDEPSSRQQLLQGYDMLMNPKKMGERFNFFALLPHQRLRGRSHQRNDCQSKPSPSPVAGFSELAWQ
;
A
#
# COMPACT_ATOMS: atom_id res chain seq x y z
N MET A 1 -11.85 31.25 -3.24
CA MET A 1 -10.54 30.63 -3.52
C MET A 1 -10.20 29.73 -2.36
N ALA A 2 -10.07 28.41 -2.55
CA ALA A 2 -9.80 27.45 -1.46
C ALA A 2 -8.34 27.56 -1.00
N GLN A 3 -8.06 28.60 -0.21
CA GLN A 3 -6.75 28.88 0.37
C GLN A 3 -6.25 27.70 1.20
N GLU A 4 -5.19 27.04 0.73
CA GLU A 4 -4.19 26.30 1.51
C GLU A 4 -4.68 25.22 2.50
N LYS A 5 -5.86 24.63 2.30
CA LYS A 5 -6.36 23.54 3.17
C LYS A 5 -6.03 22.15 2.66
N VAL A 6 -5.75 21.98 1.38
CA VAL A 6 -5.53 20.68 0.73
C VAL A 6 -4.15 20.65 0.08
N ALA A 7 -3.34 19.67 0.45
CA ALA A 7 -2.09 19.34 -0.19
C ALA A 7 -2.32 18.34 -1.32
N SER A 8 -1.53 18.46 -2.38
CA SER A 8 -1.43 17.50 -3.46
C SER A 8 -0.11 16.71 -3.36
N LEU A 9 -0.17 15.40 -3.56
CA LEU A 9 1.01 14.52 -3.60
C LEU A 9 0.99 13.66 -4.87
N GLY A 10 2.15 13.53 -5.50
CA GLY A 10 2.32 12.82 -6.77
C GLY A 10 2.22 13.74 -7.99
N PRO A 11 1.91 13.20 -9.19
CA PRO A 11 1.64 11.79 -9.46
C PRO A 11 2.89 10.92 -9.35
N ILE A 12 2.72 9.66 -8.95
CA ILE A 12 3.75 8.63 -9.07
C ILE A 12 3.24 7.41 -9.85
N LYS A 13 4.14 6.68 -10.50
CA LYS A 13 3.82 5.48 -11.28
C LYS A 13 3.17 4.42 -10.40
N GLN A 14 2.18 3.71 -10.94
CA GLN A 14 1.44 2.64 -10.25
C GLN A 14 2.37 1.58 -9.69
N GLN A 15 3.33 1.11 -10.47
CA GLN A 15 4.29 0.10 -10.02
C GLN A 15 5.03 0.56 -8.75
N THR A 16 5.51 1.80 -8.72
CA THR A 16 6.20 2.37 -7.56
C THR A 16 5.28 2.48 -6.36
N PHE A 17 4.05 2.98 -6.55
CA PHE A 17 3.07 3.09 -5.48
C PHE A 17 2.75 1.71 -4.86
N LEU A 18 2.39 0.72 -5.68
CA LEU A 18 2.02 -0.61 -5.21
C LEU A 18 3.20 -1.35 -4.58
N LYS A 19 4.42 -1.18 -5.10
CA LYS A 19 5.65 -1.71 -4.50
C LYS A 19 5.84 -1.16 -3.09
N ASN A 20 5.70 0.15 -2.91
CA ASN A 20 5.82 0.81 -1.61
C ASN A 20 4.71 0.40 -0.62
N MET A 21 3.55 -0.03 -1.12
CA MET A 21 2.46 -0.58 -0.32
C MET A 21 2.63 -2.07 0.03
N GLY A 22 3.72 -2.72 -0.39
CA GLY A 22 4.03 -4.10 -0.01
C GLY A 22 3.32 -5.17 -0.84
N ILE A 23 2.98 -4.88 -2.09
CA ILE A 23 2.26 -5.82 -2.97
C ILE A 23 2.99 -7.17 -3.15
N ASP A 24 4.33 -7.19 -3.17
CA ASP A 24 5.09 -8.45 -3.35
C ASP A 24 4.92 -9.39 -2.16
N VAL A 25 4.93 -8.81 -0.96
CA VAL A 25 4.73 -9.54 0.28
C VAL A 25 3.34 -10.17 0.28
N ARG A 26 2.34 -9.40 -0.17
CA ARG A 26 0.98 -9.92 -0.31
C ARG A 26 0.88 -11.01 -1.38
N LEU A 27 1.54 -10.86 -2.53
CA LEU A 27 1.55 -11.87 -3.58
C LEU A 27 2.14 -13.19 -3.05
N LYS A 28 3.25 -13.14 -2.31
CA LYS A 28 3.88 -14.33 -1.71
C LYS A 28 2.89 -15.06 -0.81
N VAL A 29 2.25 -14.36 0.13
CA VAL A 29 1.25 -14.96 1.03
C VAL A 29 0.09 -15.58 0.24
N LEU A 30 -0.41 -14.90 -0.80
CA LEU A 30 -1.51 -15.40 -1.61
C LEU A 30 -1.13 -16.66 -2.39
N LEU A 31 0.09 -16.71 -2.93
CA LEU A 31 0.59 -17.91 -3.59
C LEU A 31 0.77 -19.03 -2.56
N ASP A 32 1.39 -18.78 -1.42
CA ASP A 32 1.66 -19.81 -0.40
C ASP A 32 0.36 -20.44 0.16
N LYS A 33 -0.75 -19.70 0.16
CA LYS A 33 -2.07 -20.17 0.61
C LYS A 33 -2.98 -20.68 -0.50
N SER A 34 -2.54 -20.64 -1.76
CA SER A 34 -3.34 -21.08 -2.90
C SER A 34 -2.90 -22.48 -3.33
N ASP A 35 -3.76 -23.46 -3.04
CA ASP A 35 -3.55 -24.87 -3.38
C ASP A 35 -3.83 -25.17 -4.85
N GLU A 36 -4.63 -24.33 -5.51
CA GLU A 36 -5.14 -24.58 -6.85
C GLU A 36 -4.26 -23.91 -7.93
N PRO A 37 -3.72 -24.67 -8.90
CA PRO A 37 -2.75 -24.13 -9.87
C PRO A 37 -3.28 -22.98 -10.74
N SER A 38 -4.56 -23.01 -11.14
CA SER A 38 -5.12 -21.95 -12.00
C SER A 38 -5.25 -20.63 -11.24
N SER A 39 -5.62 -20.67 -9.96
CA SER A 39 -5.66 -19.51 -9.06
C SER A 39 -4.27 -18.88 -8.89
N ARG A 40 -3.23 -19.70 -8.73
CA ARG A 40 -1.84 -19.22 -8.68
C ARG A 40 -1.43 -18.52 -9.99
N GLN A 41 -1.80 -19.11 -11.12
CA GLN A 41 -1.51 -18.53 -12.43
C GLN A 41 -2.24 -17.19 -12.65
N GLN A 42 -3.51 -17.11 -12.24
CA GLN A 42 -4.29 -15.88 -12.28
C GLN A 42 -3.67 -14.78 -11.42
N LEU A 43 -3.19 -15.12 -10.21
CA LEU A 43 -2.48 -14.17 -9.33
C LEU A 43 -1.20 -13.63 -9.99
N LEU A 44 -0.40 -14.50 -10.60
CA LEU A 44 0.82 -14.09 -11.30
C LEU A 44 0.51 -13.19 -12.52
N GLN A 45 -0.51 -13.54 -13.30
CA GLN A 45 -0.94 -12.74 -14.45
C GLN A 45 -1.48 -11.37 -14.03
N GLY A 46 -2.30 -11.31 -12.98
CA GLY A 46 -2.81 -10.07 -12.41
C GLY A 46 -1.69 -9.19 -11.86
N TYR A 47 -0.73 -9.77 -11.15
CA TYR A 47 0.44 -9.06 -10.68
C TYR A 47 1.27 -8.48 -11.83
N ASP A 48 1.56 -9.27 -12.88
CA ASP A 48 2.27 -8.78 -14.06
C ASP A 48 1.50 -7.64 -14.74
N MET A 49 0.17 -7.75 -14.88
CA MET A 49 -0.65 -6.67 -15.43
C MET A 49 -0.47 -5.36 -14.66
N LEU A 50 -0.51 -5.42 -13.33
CA LEU A 50 -0.44 -4.26 -12.44
C LEU A 50 0.98 -3.66 -12.34
N MET A 51 2.02 -4.49 -12.37
CA MET A 51 3.39 -4.09 -12.05
C MET A 51 4.28 -3.91 -13.28
N ASN A 52 3.96 -4.54 -14.41
CA ASN A 52 4.83 -4.50 -15.59
C ASN A 52 4.85 -3.09 -16.23
N PRO A 53 6.03 -2.50 -16.46
CA PRO A 53 6.17 -1.19 -17.08
C PRO A 53 5.50 -1.05 -18.44
N LYS A 54 5.54 -2.13 -19.25
CA LYS A 54 4.96 -2.16 -20.59
C LYS A 54 3.42 -2.24 -20.55
N LYS A 55 2.84 -2.60 -19.40
CA LYS A 55 1.40 -2.71 -19.13
C LYS A 55 0.94 -1.57 -18.22
N MET A 56 0.29 -1.84 -17.07
CA MET A 56 -0.25 -0.77 -16.23
C MET A 56 0.81 -0.08 -15.36
N GLY A 57 1.96 -0.73 -15.12
CA GLY A 57 2.94 -0.27 -14.12
C GLY A 57 3.41 1.17 -14.30
N GLU A 58 3.67 1.60 -15.53
CA GLU A 58 4.03 2.99 -15.85
C GLU A 58 2.91 3.81 -16.49
N ARG A 59 1.92 3.15 -17.10
CA ARG A 59 0.80 3.84 -17.78
C ARG A 59 -0.19 4.44 -16.77
N PHE A 60 -0.33 3.82 -15.60
CA PHE A 60 -1.22 4.28 -14.54
C PHE A 60 -0.44 5.02 -13.47
N ASN A 61 -1.06 6.04 -12.89
CA ASN A 61 -0.43 6.91 -11.88
C ASN A 61 -1.36 7.11 -10.69
N PHE A 62 -0.75 7.29 -9.52
CA PHE A 62 -1.44 7.59 -8.27
C PHE A 62 -1.21 9.05 -7.89
N PHE A 63 -2.29 9.73 -7.56
CA PHE A 63 -2.29 11.12 -7.08
C PHE A 63 -3.19 11.20 -5.86
N ALA A 64 -2.76 11.92 -4.84
CA ALA A 64 -3.51 12.08 -3.60
C ALA A 64 -3.77 13.54 -3.29
N LEU A 65 -5.00 13.82 -2.86
CA LEU A 65 -5.40 15.08 -2.23
C LEU A 65 -5.69 14.80 -0.78
N LEU A 66 -5.04 15.53 0.12
CA LEU A 66 -5.21 15.36 1.56
C LEU A 66 -5.19 16.70 2.29
N PRO A 67 -5.86 16.83 3.44
CA PRO A 67 -5.76 18.05 4.22
C PRO A 67 -4.32 18.33 4.68
N HIS A 68 -3.85 19.58 4.60
CA HIS A 68 -2.49 19.96 5.02
C HIS A 68 -2.19 19.59 6.49
N GLN A 69 -3.22 19.51 7.34
CA GLN A 69 -3.09 19.07 8.73
C GLN A 69 -2.48 17.68 8.86
N ARG A 70 -2.68 16.79 7.87
CA ARG A 70 -2.10 15.43 7.84
C ARG A 70 -0.61 15.42 7.50
N LEU A 71 -0.11 16.49 6.86
CA LEU A 71 1.32 16.65 6.52
C LEU A 71 2.10 17.36 7.62
N ARG A 72 1.43 18.20 8.43
CA ARG A 72 2.01 18.72 9.66
C ARG A 72 2.15 17.55 10.62
N GLY A 73 3.30 16.89 10.58
CA GLY A 73 3.67 15.85 11.54
C GLY A 73 3.35 16.35 12.94
N ARG A 74 2.77 15.47 13.78
CA ARG A 74 2.36 15.77 15.15
C ARG A 74 3.55 16.41 15.87
N SER A 75 3.62 17.75 15.93
CA SER A 75 4.57 18.39 16.83
C SER A 75 4.16 17.92 18.22
N HIS A 76 5.12 17.39 18.96
CA HIS A 76 4.86 16.75 20.24
C HIS A 76 4.20 17.76 21.20
N GLN A 77 2.88 17.71 21.34
CA GLN A 77 2.23 17.98 22.61
C GLN A 77 1.77 16.62 23.15
N ARG A 78 2.70 16.00 23.86
CA ARG A 78 2.51 14.76 24.61
C ARG A 78 1.64 15.11 25.82
N ASN A 79 0.32 15.10 25.63
CA ASN A 79 -0.59 14.89 26.74
C ASN A 79 -0.90 13.38 26.73
N ASP A 80 -0.36 12.68 27.71
CA ASP A 80 -0.57 11.25 27.95
C ASP A 80 -2.05 10.98 28.20
N CYS A 81 -2.79 10.65 27.14
CA CYS A 81 -4.11 10.04 27.23
C CYS A 81 -4.05 8.71 26.51
N GLN A 82 -4.22 7.64 27.29
CA GLN A 82 -4.02 6.24 26.94
C GLN A 82 -4.61 5.88 25.57
N SER A 83 -3.74 5.57 24.61
CA SER A 83 -4.13 5.13 23.28
C SER A 83 -4.66 3.70 23.33
N LYS A 84 -5.87 3.49 22.77
CA LYS A 84 -6.51 2.19 22.57
C LYS A 84 -5.55 1.17 21.92
N PRO A 85 -5.70 -0.13 22.22
CA PRO A 85 -4.79 -1.17 21.75
C PRO A 85 -4.73 -1.22 20.22
N SER A 86 -3.55 -1.56 19.71
CA SER A 86 -3.21 -1.64 18.30
C SER A 86 -4.19 -2.52 17.50
N PRO A 87 -4.41 -2.22 16.21
CA PRO A 87 -5.28 -3.03 15.35
C PRO A 87 -4.83 -4.49 15.31
N SER A 88 -5.79 -5.39 15.13
CA SER A 88 -5.55 -6.83 15.00
C SER A 88 -4.54 -7.12 13.88
N PRO A 89 -3.68 -8.15 14.05
CA PRO A 89 -2.72 -8.53 13.03
C PRO A 89 -3.42 -8.84 11.71
N VAL A 90 -2.87 -8.32 10.61
CA VAL A 90 -3.40 -8.56 9.26
C VAL A 90 -3.21 -10.05 8.93
N ALA A 91 -4.29 -10.72 8.55
CA ALA A 91 -4.29 -12.16 8.27
C ALA A 91 -3.19 -12.55 7.26
N GLY A 92 -2.37 -13.54 7.65
CA GLY A 92 -1.25 -14.05 6.85
C GLY A 92 0.05 -13.25 6.91
N PHE A 93 0.08 -12.06 7.55
CA PHE A 93 1.33 -11.30 7.73
C PHE A 93 2.13 -11.75 8.95
N SER A 94 1.49 -12.35 9.96
CA SER A 94 2.16 -12.92 11.13
C SER A 94 3.02 -14.15 10.80
N GLU A 95 2.80 -14.76 9.64
CA GLU A 95 3.47 -15.99 9.20
C GLU A 95 4.74 -15.70 8.37
N LEU A 96 4.97 -14.44 8.02
CA LEU A 96 6.16 -13.99 7.31
C LEU A 96 7.33 -13.87 8.29
N ALA A 97 7.98 -14.99 8.59
CA ALA A 97 9.30 -14.95 9.23
C ALA A 97 10.29 -14.28 8.28
N TRP A 98 10.80 -13.11 8.66
CA TRP A 98 11.95 -12.51 7.99
C TRP A 98 13.19 -13.34 8.39
N GLN A 99 13.64 -14.20 7.47
CA GLN A 99 14.98 -14.82 7.53
C GLN A 99 15.93 -14.09 6.60
#